data_AF-A0ABD6ECZ2-F1
#
_entry.id   AF-A0ABD6ECZ2-F1
#
_cell.length_a   1.000
_cell.length_b   1.000
_cell.length_c   1.000
_cell.angle_alpha   90.00
_cell.angle_beta   90.00
_cell.angle_gamma   90.00
#
_symmetry.space_group_name_H-M   'P 1'
#
loop_
_entity.id
_entity.type
_entity.pdbx_description
1 polymer ?
#
loop_
_entity_poly.entity_id
_entity_poly.type
_entity_poly.pdbx_seq_one_letter_code
_entity_poly.pdbx_strand_id
1 'polypeptide(L)'
;MISLADSLLAGEDFLIESDVMRLTVEWNEPVSRGYPGELISPVDNSLLLDCYQYGINAARVLTSFYPILGMEDWALRLVSVYNMAGGKFPVQIQSKVFAVSEQVTAQCAYTISPFLESLVNSNIWYLYIRIRITTDDAEYKVAPWKDLEDQHAAWVEVLDSQLAPGLFNLCTYITIGFHAEISMSIISTQALVSS
;
A
#
# COMPACT_ATOMS: atom_id res chain seq x y z
N MET A 1 -9.09 -17.65 34.65
CA MET A 1 -8.71 -18.25 33.35
C MET A 1 -8.37 -17.07 32.48
N ILE A 2 -7.07 -16.77 32.29
CA ILE A 2 -6.69 -15.66 31.40
C ILE A 2 -7.00 -16.13 29.99
N SER A 3 -7.88 -15.41 29.29
CA SER A 3 -8.21 -15.72 27.91
C SER A 3 -6.98 -15.43 27.05
N LEU A 4 -6.67 -16.30 26.09
CA LEU A 4 -5.66 -16.01 25.06
C LEU A 4 -5.89 -14.63 24.44
N ALA A 5 -7.15 -14.24 24.23
CA ALA A 5 -7.50 -12.93 23.70
C ALA A 5 -7.04 -11.77 24.59
N ASP A 6 -7.10 -11.92 25.92
CA ASP A 6 -6.68 -10.86 26.85
C ASP A 6 -5.15 -10.70 26.84
N SER A 7 -4.39 -11.80 26.83
CA SER A 7 -2.93 -11.77 26.71
C SER A 7 -2.47 -11.19 25.37
N LEU A 8 -3.13 -11.56 24.27
CA LEU A 8 -2.83 -11.00 22.95
C LEU A 8 -3.14 -9.50 22.88
N LEU A 9 -4.24 -9.03 23.48
CA LEU A 9 -4.58 -7.61 23.53
C LEU A 9 -3.62 -6.80 24.40
N ALA A 10 -3.05 -7.43 25.44
CA ALA A 10 -2.05 -6.83 26.31
C ALA A 10 -0.63 -6.85 25.71
N GLY A 11 -0.40 -7.58 24.61
CA GLY A 11 0.94 -7.77 24.04
C GLY A 11 1.83 -8.65 24.92
N GLU A 12 1.23 -9.54 25.70
CA GLU A 12 1.92 -10.45 26.61
C GLU A 12 2.03 -11.84 26.00
N ASP A 13 3.10 -12.55 26.35
CA ASP A 13 3.29 -13.95 25.99
C ASP A 13 2.20 -14.82 26.62
N PHE A 14 1.87 -15.90 25.94
CA PHE A 14 0.81 -16.81 26.38
C PHE A 14 1.24 -18.27 26.28
N LEU A 15 0.98 -19.02 27.34
CA LEU A 15 1.26 -20.44 27.44
C LEU A 15 0.02 -21.20 27.88
N ILE A 16 -0.40 -22.18 27.08
CA ILE A 16 -1.28 -23.26 27.50
C ILE A 16 -0.47 -24.55 27.49
N GLU A 17 -0.45 -25.25 28.62
CA GLU A 17 0.20 -26.54 28.75
C GLU A 17 -0.76 -27.56 29.36
N SER A 18 -0.72 -28.77 28.80
CA SER A 18 -1.43 -29.96 29.25
C SER A 18 -0.52 -31.18 29.06
N ASP A 19 -0.91 -32.32 29.62
CA ASP A 19 -0.13 -33.56 29.56
C ASP A 19 0.15 -34.07 28.12
N VAL A 20 -0.62 -33.59 27.14
CA VAL A 20 -0.54 -34.00 25.72
C VAL A 20 -0.23 -32.87 24.75
N MET A 21 -0.29 -31.62 25.20
CA MET A 21 -0.16 -30.46 24.30
C MET A 21 0.40 -29.25 25.05
N ARG A 22 1.38 -28.60 24.40
CA ARG A 22 1.88 -27.29 24.78
C ARG A 22 1.71 -26.33 23.60
N LEU A 23 1.02 -25.21 23.84
CA LEU A 23 0.88 -24.10 22.91
C LEU A 23 1.50 -22.87 23.54
N THR A 24 2.49 -22.28 22.87
CA THR A 24 3.16 -21.06 23.30
C THR A 24 3.02 -20.01 22.22
N VAL A 25 2.66 -18.80 22.62
CA VAL A 25 2.65 -17.59 21.78
C VAL A 25 3.60 -16.60 22.43
N GLU A 26 4.69 -16.28 21.75
CA GLU A 26 5.74 -15.39 22.25
C GLU A 26 5.84 -14.16 21.34
N TRP A 27 5.75 -12.97 21.93
CA TRP A 27 6.02 -11.71 21.25
C TRP A 27 7.53 -11.52 21.19
N ASN A 28 8.09 -11.82 20.02
CA ASN A 28 9.49 -11.54 19.77
C ASN A 28 9.67 -10.08 19.35
N GLU A 29 10.75 -9.45 19.83
CA GLU A 29 11.21 -8.21 19.21
C GLU A 29 11.52 -8.49 17.73
N PRO A 30 11.18 -7.57 16.80
CA PRO A 30 11.46 -7.76 15.39
C PRO A 30 12.98 -7.87 15.17
N VAL A 31 13.46 -9.10 14.98
CA VAL A 31 14.85 -9.35 14.60
C VAL A 31 15.00 -8.94 13.15
N SER A 32 15.60 -7.77 12.92
CA SER A 32 15.87 -7.21 11.60
C SER A 32 17.04 -7.94 10.91
N ARG A 33 16.82 -9.16 10.36
CA ARG A 33 17.79 -9.82 9.46
C ARG A 33 17.15 -10.82 8.47
N GLY A 34 16.87 -10.36 7.26
CA GLY A 34 16.94 -11.11 6.00
C GLY A 34 16.17 -12.43 5.91
N TYR A 35 15.08 -12.64 6.67
CA TYR A 35 14.33 -13.88 6.59
C TYR A 35 13.45 -13.94 5.32
N PRO A 36 13.30 -15.13 4.70
CA PRO A 36 12.30 -15.33 3.65
C PRO A 36 10.91 -14.98 4.18
N GLY A 37 10.24 -14.02 3.55
CA GLY A 37 8.95 -13.50 4.01
C GLY A 37 9.02 -12.13 4.72
N GLU A 38 10.20 -11.49 4.78
CA GLU A 38 10.29 -10.09 5.20
C GLU A 38 9.45 -9.20 4.27
N LEU A 39 8.57 -8.41 4.88
CA LEU A 39 7.78 -7.42 4.17
C LEU A 39 8.70 -6.24 3.83
N ILE A 40 9.13 -6.19 2.58
CA ILE A 40 10.09 -5.21 2.08
C ILE A 40 9.38 -4.27 1.09
N SER A 41 9.63 -2.98 1.22
CA SER A 41 9.18 -1.94 0.29
C SER A 41 9.79 -2.17 -1.09
N PRO A 42 9.00 -2.28 -2.16
CA PRO A 42 9.52 -2.33 -3.53
C PRO A 42 10.06 -0.98 -4.02
N VAL A 43 9.80 0.12 -3.30
CA VAL A 43 10.25 1.47 -3.67
C VAL A 43 11.76 1.63 -3.44
N ASP A 44 12.29 1.08 -2.36
CA ASP A 44 13.67 1.31 -1.91
C ASP A 44 14.27 0.18 -1.07
N ASN A 45 13.61 -0.97 -0.99
CA ASN A 45 14.00 -2.13 -0.18
C ASN A 45 14.05 -1.88 1.34
N SER A 46 13.34 -0.87 1.86
CA SER A 46 13.22 -0.68 3.31
C SER A 46 12.30 -1.74 3.96
N LEU A 47 12.53 -2.04 5.23
CA LEU A 47 11.66 -2.95 5.99
C LEU A 47 10.32 -2.27 6.31
N LEU A 48 9.22 -2.96 6.01
CA LEU A 48 7.85 -2.54 6.35
C LEU A 48 7.31 -3.22 7.61
N LEU A 49 8.07 -4.10 8.27
CA LEU A 49 7.61 -4.91 9.41
C LEU A 49 7.07 -4.05 10.57
N ASP A 50 7.68 -2.90 10.84
CA ASP A 50 7.26 -1.96 11.89
C ASP A 50 6.29 -0.88 11.39
N CYS A 51 5.99 -0.90 10.08
CA CYS A 51 5.04 0.02 9.47
C CYS A 51 3.63 -0.53 9.64
N TYR A 52 2.75 0.23 10.28
CA TYR A 52 1.37 -0.20 10.44
C TYR A 52 0.68 -0.25 9.07
N GLN A 53 0.27 -1.45 8.67
CA GLN A 53 -0.48 -1.65 7.44
C GLN A 53 -1.95 -1.32 7.65
N TYR A 54 -2.42 -0.34 6.90
CA TYR A 54 -3.83 -0.10 6.71
C TYR A 54 -4.30 -0.92 5.53
N GLY A 55 -4.81 -2.10 5.87
CA GLY A 55 -5.53 -2.95 4.94
C GLY A 55 -6.91 -2.38 4.63
N ILE A 56 -7.38 -2.75 3.47
CA ILE A 56 -8.73 -2.48 3.03
C ILE A 56 -9.61 -3.53 3.70
N ASN A 57 -10.51 -3.12 4.59
CA ASN A 57 -11.50 -4.05 5.13
C ASN A 57 -12.31 -4.67 3.97
N ALA A 58 -12.94 -5.82 4.19
CA ALA A 58 -13.64 -6.53 3.11
C ALA A 58 -14.61 -5.64 2.29
N ALA A 59 -15.26 -4.67 2.95
CA ALA A 59 -16.14 -3.71 2.30
C ALA A 59 -15.39 -2.84 1.29
N ARG A 60 -14.22 -2.30 1.65
CA ARG A 60 -13.47 -1.43 0.75
C ARG A 60 -12.77 -2.21 -0.38
N VAL A 61 -12.47 -3.51 -0.23
CA VAL A 61 -11.80 -4.31 -1.29
C VAL A 61 -12.70 -4.42 -2.51
N LEU A 62 -14.01 -4.44 -2.25
CA LEU A 62 -15.04 -4.49 -3.27
C LEU A 62 -15.31 -3.12 -3.91
N THR A 63 -14.98 -2.01 -3.25
CA THR A 63 -15.29 -0.65 -3.74
C THR A 63 -14.08 0.12 -4.25
N SER A 64 -12.85 -0.26 -3.88
CA SER A 64 -11.63 0.43 -4.27
C SER A 64 -11.11 -0.05 -5.63
N PHE A 65 -11.93 0.06 -6.67
CA PHE A 65 -11.56 -0.24 -8.05
C PHE A 65 -11.65 1.02 -8.91
N TYR A 66 -10.61 1.27 -9.69
CA TYR A 66 -10.47 2.45 -10.53
C TYR A 66 -10.25 1.99 -11.98
N PRO A 67 -11.26 2.09 -12.86
CA PRO A 67 -11.15 1.66 -14.25
C PRO A 67 -9.99 2.36 -14.97
N ILE A 68 -9.23 1.62 -15.75
CA ILE A 68 -8.15 2.18 -16.57
C ILE A 68 -8.77 2.72 -17.86
N LEU A 69 -8.53 4.01 -18.15
CA LEU A 69 -9.18 4.67 -19.29
C LEU A 69 -8.80 3.99 -20.61
N GLY A 70 -9.80 3.69 -21.44
CA GLY A 70 -9.61 3.02 -22.73
C GLY A 70 -9.37 1.51 -22.65
N MET A 71 -9.40 0.93 -21.44
CA MET A 71 -9.16 -0.49 -21.18
C MET A 71 -10.31 -1.04 -20.31
N GLU A 72 -11.46 -1.34 -20.92
CA GLU A 72 -12.73 -1.65 -20.23
C GLU A 72 -12.65 -2.85 -19.26
N ASP A 73 -11.70 -3.76 -19.51
CA ASP A 73 -11.51 -5.00 -18.77
C ASP A 73 -10.45 -4.93 -17.67
N TRP A 74 -9.91 -3.74 -17.42
CA TRP A 74 -8.81 -3.55 -16.48
C TRP A 74 -9.09 -2.40 -15.52
N ALA A 75 -8.71 -2.62 -14.27
CA ALA A 75 -8.78 -1.60 -13.24
C ALA A 75 -7.53 -1.63 -12.37
N LEU A 76 -7.24 -0.49 -11.75
CA LEU A 76 -6.31 -0.41 -10.65
C LEU A 76 -7.09 -0.52 -9.34
N ARG A 77 -6.62 -1.36 -8.42
CA ARG A 77 -7.20 -1.53 -7.10
C ARG A 77 -6.20 -1.06 -6.05
N LEU A 78 -6.59 -0.12 -5.21
CA LEU A 78 -5.86 0.16 -3.97
C LEU A 78 -5.85 -1.14 -3.15
N VAL A 79 -4.72 -1.54 -2.57
CA VAL A 79 -4.58 -2.81 -1.81
C VAL A 79 -4.26 -2.53 -0.35
N SER A 80 -3.29 -1.65 -0.10
CA SER A 80 -2.89 -1.30 1.25
C SER A 80 -2.20 0.06 1.29
N VAL A 81 -2.25 0.69 2.46
CA VAL A 81 -1.52 1.92 2.78
C VAL A 81 -0.68 1.68 4.01
N TYR A 82 0.64 1.82 3.93
CA TYR A 82 1.55 1.66 5.07
C TYR A 82 1.89 3.03 5.64
N ASN A 83 1.84 3.16 6.97
CA ASN A 83 2.42 4.33 7.64
C ASN A 83 3.94 4.15 7.76
N MET A 84 4.68 4.93 6.96
CA MET A 84 6.14 4.88 6.92
C MET A 84 6.81 5.53 8.14
N ALA A 85 6.05 6.26 8.97
CA ALA A 85 6.55 6.84 10.22
C ALA A 85 6.55 5.84 11.40
N GLY A 86 6.10 4.61 11.18
CA GLY A 86 5.92 3.60 12.22
C GLY A 86 4.64 3.80 13.03
N GLY A 87 4.10 2.70 13.55
CA GLY A 87 2.85 2.72 14.33
C GLY A 87 1.64 3.25 13.55
N LYS A 88 0.54 3.54 14.25
CA LYS A 88 -0.71 4.01 13.63
C LYS A 88 -0.65 5.50 13.27
N PHE A 89 -1.22 5.89 12.14
CA PHE A 89 -1.55 7.29 11.85
C PHE A 89 -2.42 7.88 12.98
N PRO A 90 -2.22 9.17 13.33
CA PRO A 90 -3.12 9.88 14.23
C PRO A 90 -4.57 9.83 13.74
N VAL A 91 -5.51 9.59 14.65
CA VAL A 91 -6.95 9.44 14.34
C VAL A 91 -7.49 10.62 13.53
N GLN A 92 -6.98 11.83 13.78
CA GLN A 92 -7.39 13.08 13.14
C GLN A 92 -7.08 13.13 11.64
N ILE A 93 -6.08 12.36 11.17
CA ILE A 93 -5.65 12.38 9.76
C ILE A 93 -5.97 11.08 9.01
N GLN A 94 -6.33 9.99 9.71
CA GLN A 94 -6.57 8.70 9.07
C GLN A 94 -7.52 8.79 7.86
N SER A 95 -8.68 9.42 8.01
CA SER A 95 -9.64 9.60 6.91
C SER A 95 -9.06 10.38 5.73
N LYS A 96 -8.25 11.40 6.00
CA LYS A 96 -7.56 12.20 4.98
C LYS A 96 -6.51 11.38 4.25
N VAL A 97 -5.69 10.60 4.96
CA VAL A 97 -4.67 9.72 4.35
C VAL A 97 -5.32 8.77 3.35
N PHE A 98 -6.46 8.18 3.71
CA PHE A 98 -7.20 7.30 2.80
C PHE A 98 -7.77 8.04 1.60
N ALA A 99 -8.43 9.19 1.81
CA ALA A 99 -8.98 9.97 0.70
C ALA A 99 -7.88 10.38 -0.31
N VAL A 100 -6.71 10.77 0.20
CA VAL A 100 -5.54 11.07 -0.66
C VAL A 100 -5.06 9.81 -1.37
N SER A 101 -4.96 8.67 -0.67
CA SER A 101 -4.52 7.41 -1.28
C SER A 101 -5.47 6.94 -2.40
N GLU A 102 -6.77 7.14 -2.22
CA GLU A 102 -7.81 6.87 -3.23
C GLU A 102 -7.66 7.81 -4.44
N GLN A 103 -7.42 9.10 -4.22
CA GLN A 103 -7.17 10.06 -5.30
C GLN A 103 -5.88 9.75 -6.07
N VAL A 104 -4.80 9.39 -5.38
CA VAL A 104 -3.54 8.97 -6.00
C VAL A 104 -3.76 7.71 -6.84
N THR A 105 -4.49 6.73 -6.32
CA THR A 105 -4.82 5.50 -7.07
C THR A 105 -5.64 5.81 -8.32
N ALA A 106 -6.64 6.68 -8.22
CA ALA A 106 -7.45 7.11 -9.36
C ALA A 106 -6.58 7.81 -10.42
N GLN A 107 -5.67 8.68 -10.00
CA GLN A 107 -4.75 9.36 -10.91
C GLN A 107 -3.79 8.37 -11.58
N CYS A 108 -3.26 7.40 -10.83
CA CYS A 108 -2.44 6.33 -11.41
C CYS A 108 -3.22 5.49 -12.43
N ALA A 109 -4.50 5.17 -12.18
CA ALA A 109 -5.34 4.45 -13.14
C ALA A 109 -5.51 5.22 -14.46
N TYR A 110 -5.55 6.55 -14.40
CA TYR A 110 -5.58 7.40 -15.60
C TYR A 110 -4.23 7.41 -16.33
N THR A 111 -3.11 7.57 -15.61
CA THR A 111 -1.79 7.74 -16.22
C THR A 111 -1.14 6.43 -16.69
N ILE A 112 -1.58 5.29 -16.15
CA ILE A 112 -1.01 3.98 -16.50
C ILE A 112 -1.54 3.43 -17.83
N SER A 113 -2.65 3.97 -18.35
CA SER A 113 -3.34 3.48 -19.56
C SER A 113 -2.39 3.21 -20.74
N PRO A 114 -1.44 4.10 -21.11
CA PRO A 114 -0.52 3.88 -22.23
C PRO A 114 0.49 2.74 -22.00
N PHE A 115 0.68 2.31 -20.75
CA PHE A 115 1.74 1.37 -20.35
C PHE A 115 1.19 0.00 -19.93
N LEU A 116 -0.14 -0.15 -19.83
CA LEU A 116 -0.79 -1.33 -19.28
C LEU A 116 -0.37 -2.62 -19.96
N GLU A 117 -0.34 -2.64 -21.29
CA GLU A 117 0.03 -3.85 -22.06
C GLU A 117 1.46 -4.30 -21.73
N SER A 118 2.42 -3.36 -21.69
CA SER A 118 3.80 -3.66 -21.31
C SER A 118 3.90 -4.23 -19.90
N LEU A 119 3.19 -3.65 -18.94
CA LEU A 119 3.18 -4.10 -17.55
C LEU A 119 2.64 -5.53 -17.42
N VAL A 120 1.51 -5.81 -18.08
CA VAL A 120 0.89 -7.14 -18.10
C VAL A 120 1.83 -8.17 -18.74
N ASN A 121 2.41 -7.85 -19.91
CA ASN A 121 3.31 -8.75 -20.63
C ASN A 121 4.60 -9.05 -19.85
N SER A 122 5.08 -8.10 -19.05
CA SER A 122 6.24 -8.26 -18.17
C SER A 122 5.91 -8.80 -16.78
N ASN A 123 4.66 -9.24 -16.54
CA ASN A 123 4.18 -9.74 -15.24
C ASN A 123 4.31 -8.74 -14.08
N ILE A 124 4.24 -7.45 -14.35
CA ILE A 124 4.21 -6.39 -13.35
C ILE A 124 2.75 -6.09 -13.01
N TRP A 125 2.27 -6.75 -11.95
CA TRP A 125 0.86 -6.67 -11.50
C TRP A 125 0.63 -5.67 -10.38
N TYR A 126 1.70 -5.16 -9.77
CA TYR A 126 1.61 -4.24 -8.65
C TYR A 126 2.39 -2.96 -8.94
N LEU A 127 1.78 -1.84 -8.55
CA LEU A 127 2.38 -0.53 -8.58
C LEU A 127 2.50 -0.02 -7.13
N TYR A 128 3.63 0.60 -6.83
CA TYR A 128 3.91 1.12 -5.50
C TYR A 128 4.29 2.59 -5.62
N ILE A 129 3.61 3.42 -4.85
CA ILE A 129 3.92 4.84 -4.76
C ILE A 129 4.01 5.23 -3.29
N ARG A 130 5.11 5.85 -2.93
CA ARG A 130 5.32 6.44 -1.62
C ARG A 130 5.13 7.94 -1.71
N ILE A 131 4.30 8.50 -0.84
CA ILE A 131 4.03 9.93 -0.75
C ILE A 131 4.40 10.44 0.63
N ARG A 132 5.07 11.59 0.70
CA ARG A 132 5.22 12.35 1.94
C ARG A 132 4.61 13.72 1.72
N ILE A 133 3.66 14.09 2.56
CA ILE A 133 3.02 15.40 2.54
C ILE A 133 3.26 16.04 3.90
N THR A 134 3.71 17.28 3.90
CA THR A 134 3.83 18.14 5.07
C THR A 134 2.92 19.35 4.89
N THR A 135 3.01 20.32 5.81
CA THR A 135 2.32 21.61 5.68
C THR A 135 2.86 22.47 4.54
N ASP A 136 4.10 22.25 4.13
CA ASP A 136 4.84 23.16 3.24
C ASP A 136 5.35 22.48 1.98
N ASP A 137 5.39 21.15 1.95
CA ASP A 137 6.06 20.37 0.92
C ASP A 137 5.38 19.03 0.66
N ALA A 138 5.46 18.56 -0.57
CA ALA A 138 4.98 17.26 -0.97
C ALA A 138 5.99 16.59 -1.92
N GLU A 139 6.27 15.32 -1.64
CA GLU A 139 7.11 14.48 -2.50
C GLU A 139 6.42 13.15 -2.78
N TYR A 140 6.83 12.53 -3.87
CA TYR A 140 6.50 11.14 -4.15
C TYR A 140 7.70 10.38 -4.70
N LYS A 141 7.66 9.06 -4.55
CA LYS A 141 8.59 8.09 -5.16
C LYS A 141 7.79 6.89 -5.65
N VAL A 142 8.22 6.30 -6.74
CA VAL A 142 7.60 5.09 -7.29
C VAL A 142 8.60 3.95 -7.32
N ALA A 143 8.10 2.72 -7.19
CA ALA A 143 8.93 1.53 -7.38
C ALA A 143 9.32 1.36 -8.85
N PRO A 144 10.58 1.00 -9.13
CA PRO A 144 11.04 0.80 -10.50
C PRO A 144 10.32 -0.37 -11.17
N TRP A 145 10.08 -0.25 -12.48
CA TRP A 145 9.61 -1.38 -13.29
C TRP A 145 10.80 -2.09 -13.89
N LYS A 146 11.13 -3.25 -13.33
CA LYS A 146 12.24 -4.07 -13.81
C LYS A 146 12.02 -4.44 -15.29
N ASP A 147 13.06 -4.27 -16.10
CA ASP A 147 13.06 -4.59 -17.53
C ASP A 147 12.11 -3.69 -18.38
N LEU A 148 11.60 -2.60 -17.80
CA LEU A 148 10.74 -1.58 -18.44
C LEU A 148 11.16 -0.15 -18.02
N GLU A 149 12.46 0.10 -17.92
CA GLU A 149 13.01 1.35 -17.37
C GLU A 149 12.61 2.58 -18.18
N ASP A 150 12.55 2.47 -19.52
CA ASP A 150 12.16 3.58 -20.40
C ASP A 150 10.67 3.93 -20.24
N GLN A 151 9.80 2.92 -20.16
CA GLN A 151 8.37 3.11 -19.92
C GLN A 151 8.12 3.66 -18.51
N HIS A 152 8.87 3.19 -17.53
CA HIS A 152 8.82 3.72 -16.17
C HIS A 152 9.24 5.19 -16.13
N ALA A 153 10.32 5.56 -16.80
CA ALA A 153 10.75 6.96 -16.88
C ALA A 153 9.68 7.85 -17.54
N ALA A 154 9.10 7.41 -18.66
CA ALA A 154 8.00 8.12 -19.32
C ALA A 154 6.76 8.26 -18.42
N TRP A 155 6.42 7.22 -17.65
CA TRP A 155 5.32 7.30 -16.69
C TRP A 155 5.61 8.28 -15.55
N VAL A 156 6.84 8.30 -15.03
CA VAL A 156 7.27 9.28 -14.01
C VAL A 156 7.14 10.71 -14.53
N GLU A 157 7.53 11.00 -15.78
CA GLU A 157 7.32 12.34 -16.37
C GLU A 157 5.83 12.73 -16.43
N VAL A 158 4.94 11.77 -16.73
CA VAL A 158 3.50 11.99 -16.69
C VAL A 158 3.03 12.26 -15.26
N LEU A 159 3.52 11.51 -14.26
CA LEU A 159 3.20 11.74 -12.85
C LEU A 159 3.71 13.10 -12.35
N ASP A 160 4.88 13.56 -12.78
CA ASP A 160 5.40 14.89 -12.44
C ASP A 160 4.47 16.00 -12.93
N SER A 161 3.86 15.82 -14.11
CA SER A 161 2.93 16.80 -14.67
C SER A 161 1.50 16.72 -14.09
N GLN A 162 1.05 15.55 -13.63
CA GLN A 162 -0.36 15.33 -13.26
C GLN A 162 -0.59 15.03 -11.77
N LEU A 163 0.32 14.31 -11.13
CA LEU A 163 0.20 13.93 -9.72
C LEU A 163 0.88 14.95 -8.79
N ALA A 164 2.12 15.33 -9.08
CA ALA A 164 2.89 16.21 -8.20
C ALA A 164 2.17 17.54 -7.86
N PRO A 165 1.56 18.26 -8.83
CA PRO A 165 0.81 19.48 -8.52
C PRO A 165 -0.39 19.21 -7.61
N GLY A 166 -1.06 18.07 -7.80
CA GLY A 166 -2.16 17.63 -6.95
C GLY A 166 -1.72 17.41 -5.50
N LEU A 167 -0.57 16.77 -5.30
CA LEU A 167 0.01 16.56 -3.97
C LEU A 167 0.39 17.89 -3.29
N PHE A 168 1.00 18.83 -4.01
CA PHE A 168 1.32 20.15 -3.47
C PHE A 168 0.08 20.95 -3.04
N ASN A 169 -1.02 20.84 -3.78
CA ASN A 169 -2.28 21.48 -3.38
C ASN A 169 -2.79 20.95 -2.04
N LEU A 170 -2.51 19.68 -1.71
CA LEU A 170 -2.93 19.05 -0.44
C LEU A 170 -2.20 19.60 0.78
N CYS A 171 -1.00 20.17 0.63
CA CYS A 171 -0.23 20.77 1.74
C CYS A 171 -1.07 21.80 2.51
N THR A 172 -1.91 22.56 1.80
CA THR A 172 -2.79 23.59 2.40
C THR A 172 -3.94 23.02 3.24
N TYR A 173 -4.29 21.73 3.07
CA TYR A 173 -5.42 21.09 3.74
C TYR A 173 -5.00 20.08 4.84
N ILE A 174 -3.72 19.71 4.86
CA ILE A 174 -3.15 18.75 5.79
C ILE A 174 -2.40 19.50 6.91
N THR A 175 -2.83 19.31 8.15
CA THR A 175 -2.36 20.09 9.30
C THR A 175 -1.23 19.42 10.09
N ILE A 176 -0.99 18.12 9.90
CA ILE A 176 -0.03 17.33 10.70
C ILE A 176 1.01 16.62 9.80
N GLY A 177 0.81 16.63 8.48
CA GLY A 177 1.61 15.84 7.54
C GLY A 177 1.42 14.34 7.71
N PHE A 178 1.86 13.58 6.71
CA PHE A 178 1.98 12.12 6.80
C PHE A 178 2.94 11.58 5.75
N HIS A 179 3.44 10.37 5.99
CA HIS A 179 4.30 9.64 5.08
C HIS A 179 3.71 8.24 4.88
N ALA A 180 3.29 7.94 3.65
CA ALA A 180 2.56 6.73 3.34
C ALA A 180 3.12 6.02 2.11
N GLU A 181 3.20 4.70 2.17
CA GLU A 181 3.43 3.86 0.99
C GLU A 181 2.14 3.18 0.57
N ILE A 182 1.74 3.40 -0.67
CA ILE A 182 0.49 2.96 -1.26
C ILE A 182 0.81 1.82 -2.22
N SER A 183 0.19 0.67 -1.98
CA SER A 183 0.25 -0.49 -2.88
C SER A 183 -1.04 -0.59 -3.68
N MET A 184 -0.88 -0.77 -4.99
CA MET A 184 -1.97 -0.88 -5.95
C MET A 184 -1.76 -2.13 -6.80
N SER A 185 -2.84 -2.80 -7.17
CA SER A 185 -2.83 -3.99 -8.03
C SER A 185 -3.58 -3.73 -9.32
N ILE A 186 -3.02 -4.18 -10.44
CA ILE A 186 -3.69 -4.27 -11.73
C ILE A 186 -4.56 -5.52 -11.69
N ILE A 187 -5.85 -5.35 -11.90
CA ILE A 187 -6.83 -6.43 -11.85
C ILE A 187 -7.63 -6.48 -13.15
N SER A 188 -7.98 -7.69 -13.58
CA SER A 188 -9.00 -7.86 -14.60
C SER A 188 -10.38 -7.73 -13.97
N THR A 189 -11.28 -7.01 -14.64
CA THR A 189 -12.68 -6.86 -14.27
C THR A 189 -13.59 -7.80 -15.06
N GLN A 190 -13.04 -8.61 -15.98
CA GLN A 190 -13.82 -9.61 -16.70
C GLN A 190 -14.41 -10.64 -15.73
N ALA A 191 -15.68 -10.97 -15.95
CA ALA A 191 -16.29 -12.09 -15.27
C ALA A 191 -15.56 -13.38 -15.66
N LEU A 192 -15.21 -14.20 -14.67
CA LEU A 192 -14.76 -15.57 -14.92
C LEU A 192 -15.89 -16.29 -15.66
N VAL A 193 -15.69 -16.56 -16.95
CA VAL A 193 -16.62 -17.36 -17.73
C VAL A 193 -16.60 -18.75 -17.13
N SER A 194 -17.68 -19.13 -16.43
CA SER A 194 -17.87 -20.50 -15.96
C SER A 194 -18.00 -21.40 -17.19
N SER A 195 -16.94 -22.17 -17.49
CA SER A 195 -16.96 -23.23 -18.49
C SER A 195 -17.64 -24.49 -17.95
#